data_AF-A0A7C1GS33-F1
#
_entry.id   AF-A0A7C1GS33-F1
#
_cell.length_a   1.000
_cell.length_b   1.000
_cell.length_c   1.000
_cell.angle_alpha   90.00
_cell.angle_beta   90.00
_cell.angle_gamma   90.00
#
_symmetry.space_group_name_H-M   'P 1'
#
loop_
_entity.id
_entity.type
_entity.pdbx_description
1 polymer ?
#
loop_
_entity_poly.entity_id
_entity_poly.type
_entity_poly.pdbx_seq_one_letter_code
_entity_poly.pdbx_strand_id
1 'polypeptide(L)'
;MATKAEKLARGFTPLIEMLKLLGRVLREVAEFEESEKERLDQALNEMLAPERLAELSEKLPPEVFGTFIAATMKFATVAGKFQGFWQLPPSEKRKLAEEVEQIAASWEKLISTLKEMEKVG
;
A
#
# COMPACT_ATOMS: atom_id res chain seq x y z
N MET A 1 -29.76 11.63 -21.21
CA MET A 1 -28.40 11.27 -21.69
C MET A 1 -27.44 12.31 -21.14
N ALA A 2 -26.26 11.90 -20.65
CA ALA A 2 -25.26 12.86 -20.18
C ALA A 2 -24.67 13.68 -21.35
N THR A 3 -24.43 14.97 -21.14
CA THR A 3 -23.81 15.86 -22.13
C THR A 3 -22.35 15.47 -22.40
N LYS A 4 -21.77 15.95 -23.51
CA LYS A 4 -20.34 15.72 -23.82
C LYS A 4 -19.44 16.25 -22.70
N ALA A 5 -19.79 17.38 -22.10
CA ALA A 5 -19.06 17.97 -20.98
C ALA A 5 -19.14 17.09 -19.73
N GLU A 6 -20.31 16.55 -19.39
CA GLU A 6 -20.47 15.65 -18.24
C GLU A 6 -19.69 14.34 -18.40
N LYS A 7 -19.66 13.77 -19.61
CA LYS A 7 -18.85 12.58 -19.89
C LYS A 7 -17.36 12.84 -19.73
N LEU A 8 -16.88 13.99 -20.22
CA LEU A 8 -15.49 14.40 -20.04
C LEU A 8 -15.17 14.62 -18.55
N ALA A 9 -15.99 15.37 -17.83
CA ALA A 9 -15.80 15.62 -16.40
C ALA A 9 -15.70 14.30 -15.61
N ARG A 10 -16.62 13.36 -15.82
CA ARG A 10 -16.60 12.03 -15.19
C ARG A 10 -15.37 11.20 -15.54
N GLY A 11 -14.86 11.33 -16.77
CA GLY A 11 -13.65 10.63 -17.21
C GLY A 11 -12.37 11.19 -16.58
N PHE A 12 -12.32 12.49 -16.31
CA PHE A 12 -11.16 13.15 -15.68
C PHE A 12 -11.15 13.04 -14.15
N THR A 13 -12.30 12.84 -13.50
CA THR A 13 -12.38 12.75 -12.03
C THR A 13 -11.38 11.74 -11.43
N PRO A 14 -11.26 10.49 -11.91
CA PRO A 14 -10.30 9.53 -11.34
C PRO A 14 -8.84 9.96 -11.53
N LEU A 15 -8.51 10.62 -12.64
CA LEU A 15 -7.16 11.15 -12.90
C LEU A 15 -6.81 12.28 -11.93
N ILE A 16 -7.76 13.19 -11.67
CA ILE A 16 -7.57 14.28 -10.73
C ILE A 16 -7.34 13.75 -9.31
N GLU A 17 -8.13 12.77 -8.87
CA GLU A 17 -7.95 12.15 -7.54
C GLU A 17 -6.63 11.39 -7.44
N MET A 18 -6.22 10.67 -8.48
CA MET A 18 -4.91 10.01 -8.53
C MET A 18 -3.76 11.02 -8.40
N LEU A 19 -3.82 12.15 -9.10
CA LEU A 19 -2.78 13.19 -9.03
C LEU A 19 -2.70 13.83 -7.64
N LYS A 20 -3.85 14.08 -7.00
CA LYS A 20 -3.89 14.58 -5.61
C LYS A 20 -3.26 13.57 -4.64
N LEU A 21 -3.61 12.29 -4.77
CA LEU A 21 -3.06 11.23 -3.94
C LEU A 21 -1.55 11.09 -4.15
N LEU A 22 -1.10 11.07 -5.41
CA LEU A 22 0.33 10.99 -5.73
C LEU A 22 1.09 12.17 -5.13
N GLY A 23 0.57 13.39 -5.25
CA GLY A 23 1.19 14.57 -4.63
C GLY A 23 1.27 14.49 -3.10
N ARG A 24 0.30 13.83 -2.45
CA ARG A 24 0.35 13.56 -1.02
C ARG A 24 1.40 12.51 -0.68
N VAL A 25 1.41 11.38 -1.39
CA VAL A 25 2.39 10.29 -1.18
C VAL A 25 3.81 10.81 -1.36
N LEU A 26 4.09 11.59 -2.41
CA LEU A 26 5.42 12.15 -2.65
C LEU A 26 5.91 13.05 -1.50
N ARG A 27 5.00 13.81 -0.86
CA ARG A 27 5.35 14.61 0.31
C ARG A 27 5.65 13.74 1.52
N GLU A 28 4.80 12.75 1.80
CA GLU A 28 5.01 11.82 2.93
C GLU A 28 6.32 11.03 2.77
N VAL A 29 6.67 10.62 1.54
CA VAL A 29 7.97 10.00 1.24
C VAL A 29 9.11 10.98 1.50
N ALA A 30 9.03 12.22 0.99
CA ALA A 30 10.08 13.21 1.20
C ALA A 30 10.27 13.53 2.69
N GLU A 31 9.18 13.69 3.45
CA GLU A 31 9.23 13.93 4.90
C GLU A 31 9.92 12.79 5.65
N PHE A 32 9.63 11.53 5.29
CA PHE A 32 10.31 10.35 5.83
C PHE A 32 11.82 10.37 5.47
N GLU A 33 12.17 10.58 4.20
CA GLU A 33 13.57 10.54 3.77
C GLU A 33 14.40 11.66 4.42
N GLU A 34 13.78 12.82 4.68
CA GLU A 34 14.38 13.91 5.45
C GLU A 34 14.55 13.58 6.93
N SER A 35 13.57 12.92 7.58
CA SER A 35 13.62 12.58 9.00
C SER A 35 14.62 11.46 9.30
N GLU A 36 14.59 10.40 8.49
CA GLU A 36 15.40 9.21 8.70
C GLU A 36 16.79 9.30 8.04
N LYS A 37 17.00 10.30 7.16
CA LYS A 37 18.22 10.46 6.34
C LYS A 37 18.55 9.22 5.50
N GLU A 38 17.51 8.49 5.11
CA GLU A 38 17.57 7.25 4.34
C GLU A 38 16.45 7.26 3.30
N ARG A 39 16.69 6.64 2.13
CA ARG A 39 15.64 6.52 1.11
C ARG A 39 14.57 5.51 1.56
N LEU A 40 13.30 5.81 1.30
CA LEU A 40 12.20 4.93 1.75
C LEU A 40 12.30 3.52 1.15
N ASP A 41 12.75 3.39 -0.10
CA ASP A 41 12.93 2.07 -0.73
C ASP A 41 14.05 1.26 -0.06
N GLN A 42 15.09 1.91 0.45
CA GLN A 42 16.15 1.24 1.21
C GLN A 42 15.62 0.75 2.56
N ALA A 43 14.99 1.64 3.33
CA ALA A 43 14.39 1.29 4.62
C ALA A 43 13.39 0.12 4.52
N LEU A 44 12.53 0.14 3.50
CA LEU A 44 11.56 -0.95 3.27
C LEU A 44 12.25 -2.25 2.86
N ASN A 45 13.31 -2.20 2.03
CA ASN A 45 14.06 -3.40 1.67
C ASN A 45 14.78 -4.01 2.88
N GLU A 46 15.35 -3.17 3.76
CA GLU A 46 15.97 -3.65 5.00
C GLU A 46 14.95 -4.27 5.95
N MET A 47 13.78 -3.64 6.12
CA MET A 47 12.69 -4.19 6.93
C MET A 47 12.19 -5.55 6.42
N LEU A 48 12.18 -5.74 5.09
CA LEU A 48 11.75 -6.97 4.44
C LEU A 48 12.89 -7.99 4.25
N ALA A 49 14.09 -7.72 4.76
CA ALA A 49 15.19 -8.68 4.74
C ALA A 49 14.82 -9.94 5.56
N PRO A 50 15.23 -11.14 5.13
CA PRO A 50 14.87 -12.39 5.81
C PRO A 50 15.19 -12.40 7.30
N GLU A 51 16.32 -11.82 7.70
CA GLU A 51 16.76 -11.74 9.10
C GLU A 51 15.80 -10.85 9.92
N ARG A 52 15.36 -9.72 9.37
CA ARG A 52 14.39 -8.82 10.01
C ARG A 52 13.00 -9.43 10.08
N LEU A 53 12.60 -10.16 9.05
CA LEU A 53 11.33 -10.90 9.07
C LEU A 53 11.34 -12.02 10.12
N ALA A 54 12.47 -12.69 10.31
CA ALA A 54 12.62 -13.69 11.37
C ALA A 54 12.48 -13.03 12.76
N GLU A 55 13.18 -11.92 13.01
CA GLU A 55 13.04 -11.14 14.25
C GLU A 55 11.60 -10.67 14.51
N LEU A 56 10.91 -10.19 13.48
CA LEU A 56 9.50 -9.77 13.57
C LEU A 56 8.58 -10.96 13.90
N SER A 57 8.86 -12.14 13.36
CA SER A 57 8.06 -13.34 13.61
C SER A 57 8.10 -13.81 15.07
N GLU A 58 9.19 -13.55 15.79
CA GLU A 58 9.33 -13.88 17.20
C GLU A 58 8.58 -12.91 18.12
N LYS A 59 8.40 -11.67 17.67
CA LYS A 59 7.79 -10.58 18.45
C LYS A 59 6.29 -10.49 18.26
N LEU A 60 5.80 -10.82 17.07
CA LEU A 60 4.40 -10.62 16.69
C LEU A 60 3.55 -11.86 16.99
N PRO A 61 2.24 -11.69 17.27
CA PRO A 61 1.30 -12.80 17.27
C PRO A 61 1.35 -13.53 15.92
N PRO A 62 1.39 -14.89 15.91
CA PRO A 62 1.50 -15.66 14.66
C PRO A 62 0.44 -15.30 13.60
N GLU A 63 -0.78 -14.98 14.03
CA GLU A 63 -1.86 -14.55 13.14
C GLU A 63 -1.54 -13.21 12.44
N VAL A 64 -0.98 -12.25 13.18
CA VAL A 64 -0.63 -10.92 12.64
C VAL A 64 0.51 -11.06 11.64
N PHE A 65 1.58 -11.76 12.03
CA PHE A 65 2.72 -11.99 11.15
C PHE A 65 2.35 -12.77 9.88
N GLY A 66 1.61 -13.87 10.03
CA GLY A 66 1.17 -14.67 8.90
C GLY A 66 0.28 -13.89 7.92
N THR A 67 -0.64 -13.07 8.43
CA THR A 67 -1.49 -12.20 7.61
C THR A 67 -0.68 -11.14 6.89
N PHE A 68 0.29 -10.52 7.56
CA PHE A 68 1.21 -9.56 6.95
C PHE A 68 2.01 -10.18 5.79
N ILE A 69 2.65 -11.33 6.02
CA ILE A 69 3.44 -12.01 4.97
C ILE A 69 2.55 -12.38 3.78
N ALA A 70 1.36 -12.95 4.03
CA ALA A 70 0.42 -13.27 2.96
C ALA A 70 0.01 -12.04 2.14
N ALA A 71 -0.27 -10.91 2.81
CA ALA A 71 -0.60 -9.65 2.15
C ALA A 71 0.58 -9.09 1.34
N THR A 72 1.81 -9.15 1.86
CA THR A 72 3.01 -8.70 1.16
C THR A 72 3.31 -9.54 -0.08
N MET A 73 3.14 -10.86 0.00
CA MET A 73 3.26 -11.74 -1.16
C MET A 73 2.17 -11.43 -2.20
N LYS A 74 0.93 -11.19 -1.75
CA LYS A 74 -0.16 -10.77 -2.65
C LYS A 74 0.15 -9.43 -3.31
N PHE A 75 0.68 -8.47 -2.57
CA PHE A 75 1.13 -7.18 -3.09
C PHE A 75 2.14 -7.36 -4.22
N ALA A 76 3.17 -8.21 -4.04
CA ALA A 76 4.16 -8.50 -5.07
C ALA A 76 3.52 -9.02 -6.37
N THR A 77 2.45 -9.83 -6.27
CA THR A 77 1.75 -10.35 -7.45
C THR A 77 0.85 -9.33 -8.15
N VAL A 78 0.28 -8.37 -7.42
CA VAL A 78 -0.61 -7.34 -8.00
C VAL A 78 0.14 -6.06 -8.39
N ALA A 79 1.37 -5.85 -7.89
CA ALA A 79 2.16 -4.65 -8.13
C ALA A 79 2.33 -4.33 -9.62
N GLY A 80 2.58 -5.36 -10.45
CA GLY A 80 2.70 -5.20 -11.91
C GLY A 80 1.42 -4.70 -12.59
N LYS A 81 0.25 -4.93 -12.00
CA LYS A 81 -1.05 -4.49 -12.55
C LYS A 81 -1.27 -2.99 -12.39
N PHE A 82 -0.58 -2.33 -11.46
CA PHE A 82 -0.72 -0.88 -11.26
C PHE A 82 -0.19 -0.06 -12.43
N GLN A 83 0.78 -0.54 -13.20
CA GLN A 83 1.29 0.18 -14.36
C GLN A 83 0.28 0.22 -15.52
N GLY A 84 -0.62 -0.78 -15.59
CA GLY A 84 -1.56 -0.98 -16.70
C GLY A 84 -3.04 -0.88 -16.33
N PHE A 85 -3.38 -0.44 -15.11
CA PHE A 85 -4.75 -0.60 -14.58
C PHE A 85 -5.84 0.06 -15.45
N TRP A 86 -5.49 1.14 -16.17
CA TRP A 86 -6.36 1.83 -17.11
C TRP A 86 -6.96 0.91 -18.17
N GLN A 87 -6.17 -0.08 -18.63
CA GLN A 87 -6.55 -0.98 -19.71
C GLN A 87 -7.29 -2.24 -19.24
N LEU A 88 -7.37 -2.48 -17.92
CA LEU A 88 -8.04 -3.65 -17.38
C LEU A 88 -9.55 -3.61 -17.66
N PRO A 89 -10.22 -4.75 -17.88
CA PRO A 89 -11.67 -4.83 -17.89
C PRO A 89 -12.28 -4.31 -16.56
N PRO A 90 -13.53 -3.80 -16.56
CA PRO A 90 -14.17 -3.30 -15.33
C PRO A 90 -14.24 -4.32 -14.18
N SER A 91 -14.42 -5.62 -14.49
CA SER A 91 -14.40 -6.70 -13.49
C SER A 91 -13.03 -6.83 -12.83
N GLU A 92 -11.96 -6.78 -13.61
CA GLU A 92 -10.58 -6.88 -13.11
C GLU A 92 -10.18 -5.63 -12.32
N LYS A 93 -10.63 -4.44 -12.72
CA LYS A 93 -10.44 -3.21 -11.92
C LYS A 93 -11.06 -3.33 -10.53
N ARG A 94 -12.30 -3.86 -10.43
CA ARG A 94 -12.98 -4.07 -9.13
C ARG A 94 -12.25 -5.08 -8.27
N LYS A 95 -11.86 -6.22 -8.87
CA LYS A 95 -11.07 -7.23 -8.16
C LYS A 95 -9.74 -6.66 -7.66
N LEU A 96 -9.03 -5.91 -8.50
CA LEU A 96 -7.77 -5.27 -8.09
C LEU A 96 -7.99 -4.29 -6.93
N ALA A 97 -9.06 -3.49 -6.96
CA ALA A 97 -9.40 -2.59 -5.86
C ALA A 97 -9.60 -3.35 -4.54
N GLU A 98 -10.42 -4.41 -4.54
CA GLU A 98 -10.65 -5.28 -3.37
C GLU A 98 -9.34 -5.92 -2.87
N GLU A 99 -8.49 -6.39 -3.78
CA GLU A 99 -7.19 -6.99 -3.44
C GLU A 99 -6.27 -5.97 -2.74
N VAL A 100 -6.24 -4.73 -3.21
CA VAL A 100 -5.41 -3.64 -2.65
C VAL A 100 -5.93 -3.17 -1.30
N GLU A 101 -7.25 -3.03 -1.15
CA GLU A 101 -7.89 -2.69 0.13
C GLU A 101 -7.58 -3.73 1.22
N GLN A 102 -7.61 -5.03 0.88
CA GLN A 102 -7.25 -6.11 1.81
C GLN A 102 -5.77 -6.11 2.20
N ILE A 103 -4.88 -5.77 1.27
CA ILE A 103 -3.45 -5.63 1.55
C ILE A 103 -3.23 -4.47 2.53
N ALA A 104 -3.81 -3.30 2.24
CA ALA A 104 -3.72 -2.12 3.09
C ALA A 104 -4.20 -2.42 4.51
N ALA A 105 -5.38 -3.04 4.67
CA ALA A 105 -5.92 -3.41 5.98
C ALA A 105 -5.00 -4.36 6.76
N SER A 106 -4.33 -5.29 6.07
CA SER A 106 -3.38 -6.20 6.71
C SER A 106 -2.12 -5.49 7.22
N TRP A 107 -1.61 -4.53 6.44
CA TRP A 107 -0.46 -3.71 6.84
C TRP A 107 -0.81 -2.72 7.96
N GLU A 108 -2.02 -2.16 7.95
CA GLU A 108 -2.53 -1.33 9.04
C GLU A 108 -2.66 -2.11 10.36
N LYS A 109 -3.11 -3.38 10.29
CA LYS A 109 -3.15 -4.28 11.45
C LYS A 109 -1.76 -4.49 12.03
N LEU A 110 -0.76 -4.76 11.18
CA LEU A 110 0.64 -4.89 11.62
C LEU A 110 1.11 -3.62 12.35
N ILE A 111 0.97 -2.46 11.72
CA ILE A 111 1.42 -1.18 12.27
C ILE A 111 0.73 -0.89 13.62
N SER A 112 -0.57 -1.18 13.72
CA SER A 112 -1.32 -0.99 14.96
C SER A 112 -0.80 -1.89 16.08
N THR A 113 -0.54 -3.16 15.79
CA THR A 113 0.04 -4.10 16.77
C THR A 113 1.43 -3.66 17.23
N LEU A 114 2.30 -3.22 16.31
CA LEU A 114 3.63 -2.71 16.67
C LEU A 114 3.54 -1.51 17.64
N LYS A 115 2.64 -0.56 17.36
CA LYS A 115 2.39 0.61 18.23
C LYS A 115 1.84 0.25 19.60
N GLU A 116 1.06 -0.82 19.70
CA GLU A 116 0.53 -1.30 20.97
C GLU A 116 1.62 -1.97 21.81
N MET A 117 2.51 -2.74 21.18
CA MET A 117 3.63 -3.38 21.86
C MET A 117 4.60 -2.35 22.46
N GLU A 118 4.87 -1.26 21.74
CA GLU A 118 5.74 -0.16 22.22
C GLU A 118 5.15 0.64 23.40
N LYS A 119 3.83 0.58 23.62
CA LYS A 119 3.17 1.26 24.75
C LYS A 119 3.17 0.44 26.03
N VAL A 120 3.44 -0.87 25.93
CA VAL A 120 3.38 -1.82 27.05
C VAL A 120 4.78 -2.18 27.55
N GLY A 121 5.83 -1.90 26.77
CA GLY A 121 7.25 -1.99 27.18
C GLY A 121 7.78 -0.67 27.72
#